data_AF-S0GJ16-F1
#
_entry.id   AF-S0GJ16-F1
#
_cell.length_a   1.000
_cell.length_b   1.000
_cell.length_c   1.000
_cell.angle_alpha   90.00
_cell.angle_beta   90.00
_cell.angle_gamma   90.00
#
_symmetry.space_group_name_H-M   'P 1'
#
loop_
_entity.id
_entity.type
_entity.pdbx_description
1 polymer ?
#
loop_
_entity_poly.entity_id
_entity_poly.type
_entity_poly.pdbx_seq_one_letter_code
_entity_poly.pdbx_strand_id
1 'polypeptide(L)'
;MNKTNKYSWLTFIPVGIACFYFYLHTCPYHLLHKEQTTLFVYASEVLYSYLNKPAVLSCLTGDYLTQFFRTPVTASILMGGDYACIGTDLLCRISEMDKRLEVYDTVSDLVIADYGTFPIWHRETDLKLMDLQNGQIDSLPTINSDRSDTYHSWSSNSRWFVFASKRGDGQYGKPYFAYISPDGTAGKPFVLPQKDPEHYDYTFKSYNIPELSSTPVPFDAFDICRIYQEHE
;
A
#
# COMPACT_ATOMS: atom_id res chain seq x y z
N MET A 1 -34.58 -13.36 24.07
CA MET A 1 -34.73 -14.03 22.76
C MET A 1 -35.12 -12.98 21.71
N ASN A 2 -34.14 -12.33 21.07
CA ASN A 2 -34.41 -11.42 19.96
C ASN A 2 -34.67 -12.26 18.70
N LYS A 3 -35.82 -12.05 18.06
CA LYS A 3 -36.12 -12.61 16.74
C LYS A 3 -35.13 -12.03 15.74
N THR A 4 -34.07 -12.76 15.42
CA THR A 4 -33.23 -12.47 14.25
C THR A 4 -34.10 -12.56 13.01
N ASN A 5 -34.19 -11.44 12.31
CA ASN A 5 -35.04 -11.27 11.14
C ASN A 5 -34.49 -12.15 10.02
N LYS A 6 -35.16 -13.28 9.72
CA LYS A 6 -34.73 -14.31 8.75
C LYS A 6 -34.52 -13.82 7.31
N TYR A 7 -34.84 -12.55 7.04
CA TYR A 7 -34.78 -11.94 5.70
C TYR A 7 -33.78 -10.79 5.59
N SER A 8 -32.90 -10.59 6.58
CA SER A 8 -31.88 -9.52 6.56
C SER A 8 -30.90 -9.63 5.39
N TRP A 9 -30.73 -10.80 4.76
CA TRP A 9 -29.84 -10.98 3.61
C TRP A 9 -30.46 -10.48 2.29
N LEU A 10 -31.80 -10.49 2.17
CA LEU A 10 -32.51 -10.07 0.95
C LEU A 10 -32.35 -8.57 0.69
N THR A 11 -32.14 -7.76 1.72
CA THR A 11 -31.90 -6.31 1.60
C THR A 11 -30.52 -5.98 1.03
N PHE A 12 -29.60 -6.94 0.95
CA PHE A 12 -28.24 -6.74 0.44
C PHE A 12 -28.07 -7.19 -1.02
N ILE A 13 -29.05 -7.90 -1.59
CA ILE A 13 -29.07 -8.22 -3.03
C ILE A 13 -29.04 -6.94 -3.88
N PRO A 14 -29.85 -5.90 -3.61
CA PRO A 14 -29.77 -4.65 -4.36
C PRO A 14 -28.41 -3.94 -4.24
N VAL A 15 -27.76 -4.07 -3.07
CA VAL A 15 -26.42 -3.51 -2.82
C VAL A 15 -25.37 -4.24 -3.64
N GLY A 16 -25.38 -5.58 -3.64
CA GLY A 16 -24.48 -6.37 -4.48
C GLY A 16 -24.67 -6.09 -5.98
N ILE A 17 -25.91 -5.91 -6.44
CA ILE A 17 -26.22 -5.52 -7.83
C ILE A 17 -25.70 -4.10 -8.12
N ALA A 18 -25.90 -3.14 -7.22
CA ALA A 18 -25.39 -1.78 -7.38
C ALA A 18 -23.84 -1.76 -7.44
N CYS A 19 -23.17 -2.51 -6.55
CA CYS A 19 -21.73 -2.70 -6.56
C CYS A 19 -21.25 -3.34 -7.87
N PHE A 20 -21.94 -4.38 -8.36
CA PHE A 20 -21.62 -5.00 -9.65
C PHE A 20 -21.61 -3.98 -10.79
N TYR A 21 -22.67 -3.17 -10.92
CA TYR A 21 -22.74 -2.14 -11.97
C TYR A 21 -21.72 -1.02 -11.77
N PHE A 22 -21.48 -0.60 -10.53
CA PHE A 22 -20.47 0.39 -10.20
C PHE A 22 -19.08 -0.05 -10.65
N TYR A 23 -18.67 -1.27 -10.27
CA TYR A 23 -17.36 -1.82 -10.62
C TYR A 23 -17.22 -2.09 -12.12
N LEU A 24 -18.30 -2.55 -12.78
CA LEU A 24 -18.30 -2.83 -14.21
C LEU A 24 -18.10 -1.57 -15.06
N HIS A 25 -18.74 -0.45 -14.68
CA HIS A 25 -18.76 0.76 -15.50
C HIS A 25 -17.80 1.85 -15.03
N THR A 26 -17.49 1.91 -13.73
CA THR A 26 -16.70 3.01 -13.15
C THR A 26 -15.26 2.60 -12.88
N CYS A 27 -15.02 1.34 -12.51
CA CYS A 27 -13.70 0.82 -12.14
C CYS A 27 -13.15 -0.32 -13.02
N PRO A 28 -13.46 -0.44 -14.33
CA PRO A 28 -13.03 -1.61 -15.12
C PRO A 28 -11.51 -1.73 -15.24
N TYR A 29 -10.79 -0.60 -15.23
CA TYR A 29 -9.33 -0.55 -15.31
C TYR A 29 -8.64 -0.84 -13.97
N HIS A 30 -9.22 -0.42 -12.85
CA HIS A 30 -8.64 -0.61 -11.51
C HIS A 30 -8.73 -2.08 -11.03
N LEU A 31 -9.71 -2.83 -11.53
CA LEU A 31 -9.88 -4.25 -11.21
C LEU A 31 -9.03 -5.18 -12.07
N LEU A 32 -8.42 -4.68 -13.15
CA LEU A 32 -7.75 -5.50 -14.16
C LEU A 32 -6.35 -4.99 -14.44
N HIS A 33 -5.53 -4.84 -13.39
CA HIS A 33 -4.10 -4.64 -13.56
C HIS A 33 -3.40 -5.98 -13.82
N LYS A 34 -3.27 -6.32 -15.12
CA LYS A 34 -2.56 -7.53 -15.57
C LYS A 34 -1.16 -7.67 -14.99
N GLU A 35 -0.46 -6.55 -14.74
CA GLU A 35 0.91 -6.55 -14.20
C GLU A 35 0.98 -6.74 -12.68
N GLN A 36 -0.14 -6.63 -11.95
CA GLN A 36 -0.21 -6.84 -10.50
C GLN A 36 -1.06 -8.05 -10.09
N THR A 37 -1.65 -8.78 -11.05
CA THR A 37 -2.31 -10.06 -10.77
C THR A 37 -1.26 -11.10 -10.37
N THR A 38 -0.96 -11.16 -9.08
CA THR A 38 -0.15 -12.23 -8.49
C THR A 38 -0.80 -13.57 -8.82
N LEU A 39 -0.11 -14.44 -9.56
CA LEU A 39 -0.55 -15.82 -9.72
C LEU A 39 -0.61 -16.45 -8.32
N PHE A 40 -1.74 -17.03 -7.94
CA PHE A 40 -1.80 -17.74 -6.67
C PHE A 40 -0.94 -19.00 -6.78
N VAL A 41 0.26 -18.95 -6.21
CA VAL A 41 1.23 -20.05 -6.27
C VAL A 41 0.95 -21.04 -5.15
N TYR A 42 0.61 -22.27 -5.51
CA TYR A 42 0.34 -23.37 -4.55
C TYR A 42 1.61 -23.95 -3.92
N ALA A 43 2.73 -23.23 -3.95
CA ALA A 43 3.96 -23.66 -3.32
C ALA A 43 3.77 -23.71 -1.80
N SER A 44 4.23 -24.79 -1.17
CA SER A 44 4.11 -25.00 0.28
C SER A 44 4.68 -23.82 1.07
N GLU A 45 5.82 -23.29 0.66
CA GLU A 45 6.48 -22.15 1.31
C GLU A 45 5.65 -20.86 1.27
N VAL A 46 4.99 -20.61 0.13
CA VAL A 46 4.08 -19.47 -0.03
C VAL A 46 2.84 -19.65 0.85
N LEU A 47 2.27 -20.86 0.89
CA LEU A 47 1.12 -21.17 1.77
C LEU A 47 1.47 -21.03 3.26
N TYR A 48 2.67 -21.45 3.67
CA TYR A 48 3.13 -21.27 5.06
C TYR A 48 3.32 -19.79 5.43
N SER A 49 3.71 -18.94 4.48
CA SER A 49 3.85 -17.50 4.73
C SER A 49 2.54 -16.83 5.16
N TYR A 50 1.37 -17.36 4.74
CA TYR A 50 0.07 -16.81 5.13
C TYR A 50 -0.23 -17.01 6.60
N LEU A 51 0.33 -18.02 7.28
CA LEU A 51 0.08 -18.29 8.70
C LEU A 51 0.55 -17.15 9.61
N ASN A 52 1.48 -16.33 9.13
CA ASN A 52 1.98 -15.16 9.84
C ASN A 52 1.13 -13.90 9.60
N LYS A 53 0.12 -13.95 8.72
CA LYS A 53 -0.77 -12.81 8.44
C LYS A 53 -1.91 -12.75 9.47
N PRO A 54 -2.29 -11.56 9.97
CA PRO A 54 -3.32 -11.40 11.01
C PRO A 54 -4.73 -11.86 10.59
N ALA A 55 -4.96 -12.06 9.29
CA ALA A 55 -6.21 -12.59 8.73
C ALA A 55 -5.93 -13.68 7.68
N VAL A 56 -5.19 -14.73 8.07
CA VAL A 56 -4.73 -15.85 7.23
C VAL A 56 -5.72 -16.26 6.14
N LEU A 57 -6.95 -16.63 6.54
CA LEU A 57 -7.98 -17.12 5.62
C LEU A 57 -8.49 -16.04 4.67
N SER A 58 -8.61 -14.79 5.14
CA SER A 58 -9.06 -13.68 4.30
C SER A 58 -8.00 -13.31 3.27
N CYS A 59 -6.73 -13.23 3.67
CA CYS A 59 -5.61 -12.98 2.76
C CYS A 59 -5.46 -14.10 1.73
N LEU A 60 -5.53 -15.36 2.16
CA LEU A 60 -5.42 -16.51 1.27
C LEU A 60 -6.59 -16.56 0.27
N THR A 61 -7.81 -16.31 0.75
CA THR A 61 -9.00 -16.28 -0.10
C THR A 61 -8.97 -15.11 -1.09
N GLY A 62 -8.55 -13.91 -0.64
CA GLY A 62 -8.40 -12.74 -1.51
C GLY A 62 -7.41 -13.00 -2.64
N ASP A 63 -6.20 -13.44 -2.30
CA ASP A 63 -5.14 -13.72 -3.28
C ASP A 63 -5.53 -14.88 -4.24
N TYR A 64 -6.30 -15.87 -3.76
CA TYR A 64 -6.87 -16.92 -4.60
C TYR A 64 -7.96 -16.39 -5.54
N LEU A 65 -8.83 -15.49 -5.09
CA LEU A 65 -9.93 -14.96 -5.91
C LEU A 65 -9.44 -13.99 -6.99
N THR A 66 -8.39 -13.21 -6.69
CA THR A 66 -7.81 -12.26 -7.66
C THR A 66 -7.27 -12.94 -8.91
N GLN A 67 -6.89 -14.23 -8.86
CA GLN A 67 -6.45 -14.98 -10.04
C GLN A 67 -7.55 -15.14 -11.11
N PHE A 68 -8.82 -14.96 -10.73
CA PHE A 68 -9.97 -15.06 -11.62
C PHE A 68 -10.37 -13.70 -12.22
N PHE A 69 -9.66 -12.61 -11.93
CA PHE A 69 -9.88 -11.28 -12.50
C PHE A 69 -9.36 -11.21 -13.95
N ARG A 70 -9.88 -12.09 -14.81
CA ARG A 70 -9.49 -12.22 -16.21
C ARG A 70 -10.25 -11.27 -17.13
N THR A 71 -11.48 -10.91 -16.77
CA THR A 71 -12.30 -9.93 -17.48
C THR A 71 -12.96 -8.96 -16.49
N PRO A 72 -13.27 -7.72 -16.90
CA PRO A 72 -13.94 -6.75 -16.01
C PRO A 72 -15.29 -7.27 -15.51
N VAL A 73 -15.98 -8.08 -16.32
CA VAL A 73 -17.24 -8.73 -15.97
C VAL A 73 -17.03 -9.73 -14.83
N THR A 74 -16.06 -10.64 -14.95
CA THR A 74 -15.76 -11.64 -13.92
C THR A 74 -15.33 -11.00 -12.61
N ALA A 75 -14.47 -9.97 -12.67
CA ALA A 75 -14.04 -9.23 -11.48
C ALA A 75 -15.23 -8.52 -10.79
N SER A 76 -16.12 -7.91 -11.57
CA SER A 76 -17.31 -7.24 -11.04
C SER A 76 -18.30 -8.22 -10.40
N ILE A 77 -18.47 -9.43 -10.97
CA ILE A 77 -19.31 -10.49 -10.38
C ILE A 77 -18.76 -10.92 -9.03
N LEU A 78 -17.45 -11.16 -8.94
CA LEU A 78 -16.79 -11.59 -7.70
C LEU A 78 -16.91 -10.52 -6.62
N MET A 79 -16.62 -9.26 -6.94
CA MET A 79 -16.78 -8.14 -6.01
C MET A 79 -18.24 -7.96 -5.59
N GLY A 80 -19.19 -7.92 -6.53
CA GLY A 80 -20.61 -7.78 -6.22
C GLY A 80 -21.16 -8.94 -5.37
N GLY A 81 -20.67 -10.15 -5.61
CA GLY A 81 -21.00 -11.34 -4.83
C GLY A 81 -20.43 -11.28 -3.40
N ASP A 82 -19.18 -10.85 -3.24
CA ASP A 82 -18.55 -10.69 -1.93
C ASP A 82 -19.27 -9.65 -1.08
N TYR A 83 -19.64 -8.49 -1.65
CA TYR A 83 -20.40 -7.48 -0.92
C TYR A 83 -21.83 -7.93 -0.58
N ALA A 84 -22.45 -8.77 -1.41
CA ALA A 84 -23.76 -9.36 -1.11
C ALA A 84 -23.69 -10.43 0.01
N CYS A 85 -22.57 -11.16 0.10
CA CYS A 85 -22.37 -12.26 1.05
C CYS A 85 -21.77 -11.80 2.40
N ILE A 86 -20.89 -10.80 2.41
CA ILE A 86 -20.09 -10.37 3.57
C ILE A 86 -20.61 -9.04 4.16
N GLY A 87 -21.67 -8.45 3.57
CA GLY A 87 -22.21 -7.13 3.92
C GLY A 87 -22.61 -6.93 5.40
N THR A 88 -22.76 -7.98 6.20
CA THR A 88 -23.06 -7.85 7.64
C THR A 88 -21.82 -7.67 8.51
N ASP A 89 -20.69 -8.29 8.15
CA ASP A 89 -19.46 -8.25 8.97
C ASP A 89 -18.42 -7.26 8.42
N LEU A 90 -18.38 -7.06 7.10
CA LEU A 90 -17.39 -6.19 6.45
C LEU A 90 -17.76 -4.70 6.61
N LEU A 91 -19.03 -4.32 6.53
CA LEU A 91 -19.43 -2.91 6.75
C LEU A 91 -19.27 -2.51 8.22
N CYS A 92 -19.52 -3.43 9.15
CA CYS A 92 -19.27 -3.21 10.57
C CYS A 92 -17.76 -3.08 10.85
N ARG A 93 -16.92 -3.92 10.23
CA ARG A 93 -15.46 -3.87 10.39
C ARG A 93 -14.77 -2.73 9.62
N ILE A 94 -15.25 -2.35 8.42
CA ILE A 94 -14.76 -1.18 7.67
C ILE A 94 -15.11 0.11 8.43
N SER A 95 -16.27 0.15 9.09
CA SER A 95 -16.60 1.24 10.03
C SER A 95 -15.76 1.25 11.30
N GLU A 96 -15.11 0.13 11.64
CA GLU A 96 -14.20 -0.04 12.79
C GLU A 96 -12.71 0.00 12.38
N MET A 97 -12.37 0.17 11.10
CA MET A 97 -10.98 0.34 10.66
C MET A 97 -10.50 1.75 11.02
N ASP A 98 -10.22 1.93 12.31
CA ASP A 98 -9.57 3.10 12.87
C ASP A 98 -8.07 2.98 12.53
N LYS A 99 -7.71 3.49 11.34
CA LYS A 99 -6.34 3.67 10.83
C LYS A 99 -5.58 2.38 10.46
N ARG A 100 -5.00 2.36 9.27
CA ARG A 100 -4.09 1.32 8.78
C ARG A 100 -2.64 1.73 9.08
N LEU A 101 -1.93 0.83 9.74
CA LEU A 101 -0.51 0.95 10.08
C LEU A 101 0.33 0.09 9.13
N GLU A 102 1.28 0.67 8.42
CA GLU A 102 2.21 -0.06 7.54
C GLU A 102 3.64 0.06 8.05
N VAL A 103 4.23 -1.10 8.38
CA VAL A 103 5.63 -1.27 8.78
C VAL A 103 6.39 -1.75 7.54
N TYR A 104 7.32 -0.93 7.04
CA TYR A 104 8.09 -1.26 5.84
C TYR A 104 9.52 -1.72 6.16
N ASP A 105 10.06 -1.39 7.34
CA ASP A 105 11.38 -1.81 7.79
C ASP A 105 11.39 -2.14 9.29
N THR A 106 12.36 -2.94 9.72
CA THR A 106 12.64 -3.38 11.11
C THR A 106 13.02 -2.25 12.07
N VAL A 107 13.23 -1.02 11.58
CA VAL A 107 13.54 0.15 12.40
C VAL A 107 12.25 0.95 12.60
N SER A 108 11.61 0.71 13.75
CA SER A 108 10.72 1.58 14.53
C SER A 108 9.90 2.72 13.89
N ASP A 109 9.58 2.69 12.61
CA ASP A 109 8.80 3.71 11.90
C ASP A 109 7.61 3.11 11.17
N LEU A 110 6.58 3.93 11.05
CA LEU A 110 5.24 3.49 10.71
C LEU A 110 4.62 4.49 9.74
N VAL A 111 3.97 4.02 8.68
CA VAL A 111 3.08 4.84 7.85
C VAL A 111 1.66 4.64 8.35
N ILE A 112 0.93 5.72 8.60
CA ILE A 112 -0.49 5.65 8.99
C ILE A 112 -1.37 6.23 7.88
N ALA A 113 -2.40 5.49 7.47
CA ALA A 113 -3.45 5.93 6.56
C ALA A 113 -4.83 5.73 7.20
N ASP A 114 -5.81 6.58 6.89
CA ASP A 114 -7.16 6.41 7.44
C ASP A 114 -7.88 5.19 6.82
N TYR A 115 -7.59 4.84 5.56
CA TYR A 115 -8.18 3.70 4.84
C TYR A 115 -7.38 3.34 3.57
N GLY A 116 -7.70 2.20 2.93
CA GLY A 116 -7.25 1.85 1.58
C GLY A 116 -6.01 0.94 1.49
N THR A 117 -5.65 0.58 0.25
CA THR A 117 -4.42 -0.14 -0.15
C THR A 117 -3.66 0.78 -1.10
N PHE A 118 -2.35 1.00 -0.88
CA PHE A 118 -1.47 2.00 -1.54
C PHE A 118 -1.52 3.42 -0.93
N PRO A 119 -0.86 3.64 0.21
CA PRO A 119 -0.90 4.92 0.96
C PRO A 119 -0.39 6.12 0.12
N ILE A 120 0.41 5.90 -0.92
CA ILE A 120 1.01 6.97 -1.76
C ILE A 120 -0.03 7.94 -2.37
N TRP A 121 -1.29 7.51 -2.51
CA TRP A 121 -2.38 8.34 -3.05
C TRP A 121 -3.18 9.08 -1.98
N HIS A 122 -2.97 8.75 -0.72
CA HIS A 122 -3.71 9.25 0.43
C HIS A 122 -3.01 10.48 0.98
N ARG A 123 -3.66 11.65 0.91
CA ARG A 123 -3.07 12.91 1.39
C ARG A 123 -2.85 12.92 2.90
N GLU A 124 -3.65 12.14 3.61
CA GLU A 124 -3.63 11.97 5.05
C GLU A 124 -2.49 11.07 5.56
N THR A 125 -1.63 10.58 4.66
CA THR A 125 -0.57 9.64 5.06
C THR A 125 0.62 10.33 5.70
N ASP A 126 0.86 9.93 6.94
CA ASP A 126 1.93 10.44 7.79
C ASP A 126 2.92 9.33 8.15
N LEU A 127 4.19 9.72 8.23
CA LEU A 127 5.22 8.96 8.92
C LEU A 127 5.11 9.17 10.44
N LYS A 128 5.35 8.11 11.21
CA LYS A 128 5.49 8.14 12.67
C LYS A 128 6.74 7.38 13.08
N LEU A 129 7.41 7.87 14.11
CA LEU A 129 8.57 7.21 14.73
C LEU A 129 8.18 6.69 16.11
N MET A 130 8.51 5.44 16.39
CA MET A 130 8.25 4.80 17.68
C MET A 130 9.57 4.63 18.45
N ASP A 131 9.57 4.99 19.72
CA ASP A 131 10.63 4.58 20.63
C ASP A 131 10.39 3.13 21.06
N LEU A 132 11.29 2.22 20.70
CA LEU A 132 11.16 0.79 20.99
C LEU A 132 11.31 0.44 22.47
N GLN A 133 11.90 1.32 23.30
CA GLN A 133 12.11 1.04 24.72
C GLN A 133 10.85 1.28 25.53
N ASN A 134 10.11 2.34 25.20
CA ASN A 134 8.94 2.79 25.97
C ASN A 134 7.63 2.80 25.16
N GLY A 135 7.68 2.51 23.86
CA GLY A 135 6.53 2.48 22.96
C GLY A 135 5.94 3.85 22.61
N GLN A 136 6.61 4.95 22.96
CA GLN A 136 6.15 6.31 22.63
C GLN A 136 6.20 6.54 21.13
N ILE A 137 5.22 7.28 20.60
CA ILE A 137 5.11 7.57 19.17
C ILE A 137 5.27 9.07 18.95
N ASP A 138 6.27 9.46 18.16
CA ASP A 138 6.43 10.80 17.60
C ASP A 138 5.66 10.91 16.28
N SER A 139 4.90 12.00 16.14
CA SER A 139 4.11 12.30 14.95
C SER A 139 4.92 12.89 13.80
N LEU A 140 6.21 13.17 14.02
CA LEU A 140 7.17 13.72 13.06
C LEU A 140 6.67 14.97 12.31
N PRO A 141 6.15 16.00 13.01
CA PRO A 141 5.52 17.15 12.38
C PRO A 141 6.48 17.99 11.52
N THR A 142 7.79 17.93 11.79
CA THR A 142 8.82 18.61 11.00
C THR A 142 9.11 17.89 9.68
N ILE A 143 8.84 16.57 9.64
CA ILE A 143 9.07 15.75 8.44
C ILE A 143 7.82 15.72 7.60
N ASN A 144 6.64 15.41 8.17
CA ASN A 144 5.41 15.27 7.40
C ASN A 144 4.97 16.60 6.74
N SER A 145 4.24 16.47 5.64
CA SER A 145 3.71 17.57 4.83
C SER A 145 2.18 17.55 4.82
N ASP A 146 1.55 18.50 4.10
CA ASP A 146 0.10 18.49 3.83
C ASP A 146 -0.28 17.56 2.66
N ARG A 147 0.63 16.63 2.32
CA ARG A 147 0.57 15.71 1.20
C ARG A 147 1.06 14.34 1.66
N SER A 148 0.84 13.34 0.81
CA SER A 148 1.24 11.97 1.08
C SER A 148 2.75 11.84 1.31
N ASP A 149 3.11 11.30 2.48
CA ASP A 149 4.46 10.91 2.87
C ASP A 149 4.45 9.43 3.27
N THR A 150 5.11 8.59 2.48
CA THR A 150 4.94 7.12 2.51
C THR A 150 6.22 6.40 2.13
N TYR A 151 6.25 5.07 2.28
CA TYR A 151 7.35 4.17 1.88
C TYR A 151 8.73 4.71 2.26
N HIS A 152 9.23 4.30 3.43
CA HIS A 152 10.52 4.71 3.95
C HIS A 152 11.54 3.57 3.86
N SER A 153 12.82 3.94 3.72
CA SER A 153 13.95 3.02 3.82
C SER A 153 15.07 3.67 4.62
N TRP A 154 15.61 2.93 5.58
CA TRP A 154 16.61 3.43 6.52
C TRP A 154 18.04 3.11 6.08
N SER A 155 18.92 4.05 6.37
CA SER A 155 20.36 3.79 6.33
C SER A 155 20.76 2.81 7.43
N SER A 156 21.83 2.06 7.21
CA SER A 156 22.34 1.06 8.16
C SER A 156 22.78 1.62 9.52
N ASN A 157 22.99 2.93 9.62
CA ASN A 157 23.32 3.59 10.89
C ASN A 157 22.09 4.18 11.60
N SER A 158 20.89 3.99 11.05
CA SER A 158 19.61 4.46 11.61
C SER A 158 19.55 5.97 11.85
N ARG A 159 20.34 6.77 11.11
CA ARG A 159 20.33 8.23 11.22
C ARG A 159 19.76 8.92 10.01
N TRP A 160 19.84 8.29 8.84
CA TRP A 160 19.24 8.78 7.62
C TRP A 160 18.13 7.84 7.17
N PHE A 161 17.09 8.40 6.61
CA PHE A 161 16.08 7.64 5.88
C PHE A 161 15.62 8.42 4.66
N VAL A 162 15.23 7.67 3.64
CA VAL A 162 14.58 8.18 2.44
C VAL A 162 13.11 7.78 2.49
N PHE A 163 12.22 8.63 1.98
CA PHE A 163 10.80 8.35 1.88
C PHE A 163 10.20 8.95 0.60
N ALA A 164 9.10 8.37 0.13
CA ALA A 164 8.35 8.89 -1.00
C ALA A 164 7.42 10.01 -0.53
N SER A 165 7.57 11.22 -1.09
CA SER A 165 6.75 12.37 -0.75
C SER A 165 6.16 13.05 -1.98
N LYS A 166 4.90 13.47 -1.87
CA LYS A 166 4.23 14.32 -2.86
C LYS A 166 4.21 15.80 -2.48
N ARG A 167 5.01 16.23 -1.51
CA ARG A 167 5.00 17.62 -1.00
C ARG A 167 5.38 18.72 -2.00
N GLY A 168 5.99 18.38 -3.12
CA GLY A 168 6.36 19.32 -4.18
C GLY A 168 5.14 19.77 -4.99
N ASP A 169 4.95 19.15 -6.16
CA ASP A 169 3.84 19.44 -7.07
C ASP A 169 2.54 18.69 -6.73
N GLY A 170 2.56 17.75 -5.77
CA GLY A 170 1.41 16.93 -5.42
C GLY A 170 1.10 15.77 -6.37
N GLN A 171 1.83 15.62 -7.48
CA GLN A 171 1.51 14.67 -8.54
C GLN A 171 2.35 13.40 -8.42
N TYR A 172 3.67 13.55 -8.48
CA TYR A 172 4.61 12.43 -8.47
C TYR A 172 5.32 12.32 -7.13
N GLY A 173 5.48 11.08 -6.65
CA GLY A 173 6.30 10.79 -5.47
C GLY A 173 7.76 11.08 -5.80
N LYS A 174 8.38 11.97 -5.01
CA LYS A 174 9.79 12.31 -5.11
C LYS A 174 10.51 11.74 -3.87
N PRO A 175 11.77 11.29 -3.99
CA PRO A 175 12.51 10.76 -2.86
C PRO A 175 13.02 11.90 -1.99
N TYR A 176 12.52 11.99 -0.76
CA TYR A 176 12.96 12.94 0.25
C TYR A 176 13.81 12.25 1.29
N PHE A 177 14.89 12.90 1.69
CA PHE A 177 15.80 12.47 2.74
C PHE A 177 15.53 13.27 4.00
N ALA A 178 15.57 12.59 5.14
CA ALA A 178 15.55 13.19 6.46
C ALA A 178 16.63 12.56 7.34
N TYR A 179 17.04 13.32 8.35
CA TYR A 179 18.05 12.92 9.33
C TYR A 179 17.47 12.95 10.73
N ILE A 180 17.73 11.92 11.53
CA ILE A 180 17.45 11.89 12.96
C ILE A 180 18.77 12.06 13.71
N SER A 181 18.87 13.12 14.50
CA SER A 181 20.07 13.41 15.30
C SER A 181 20.25 12.44 16.46
N PRO A 182 21.46 12.36 17.07
CA PRO A 182 21.75 11.48 18.20
C PRO A 182 20.76 11.54 19.36
N ASP A 183 20.24 12.73 19.63
CA ASP A 183 19.22 13.05 20.64
C ASP A 183 17.77 12.73 20.22
N GLY A 184 17.56 12.20 19.01
CA GLY A 184 16.23 11.83 18.50
C GLY A 184 15.52 12.96 17.74
N THR A 185 16.13 14.13 17.59
CA THR A 185 15.50 15.27 16.90
C THR A 185 15.49 15.06 15.39
N ALA A 186 14.30 15.17 14.79
CA ALA A 186 14.12 15.12 13.35
C ALA A 186 14.54 16.41 12.64
N GLY A 187 15.47 16.29 11.69
CA GLY A 187 15.88 17.37 10.79
C GLY A 187 14.87 17.63 9.68
N LYS A 188 14.90 18.85 9.12
CA LYS A 188 14.07 19.23 7.98
C LYS A 188 14.40 18.37 6.75
N PRO A 189 13.41 17.74 6.10
CA PRO A 189 13.65 16.91 4.92
C PRO A 189 14.02 17.74 3.68
N PHE A 190 14.74 17.11 2.75
CA PHE A 190 15.08 17.68 1.43
C PHE A 190 14.99 16.61 0.34
N VAL A 191 14.66 17.04 -0.89
CA VAL A 191 14.55 16.14 -2.05
C VAL A 191 15.93 15.71 -2.54
N LEU A 192 16.08 14.46 -3.02
CA LEU A 192 17.33 13.96 -3.59
C LEU A 192 17.86 14.91 -4.68
N PRO A 193 19.02 15.55 -4.50
CA PRO A 193 19.56 16.46 -5.49
C PRO A 193 19.82 15.74 -6.82
N GLN A 194 19.39 16.35 -7.91
CA GLN A 194 19.65 15.88 -9.27
C GLN A 194 20.74 16.74 -9.90
N LYS A 195 21.45 16.18 -10.88
CA LYS A 195 22.45 16.91 -11.66
C LYS A 195 21.83 18.12 -12.38
N ASP A 196 20.63 17.93 -12.91
CA ASP A 196 19.80 19.00 -13.47
C ASP A 196 18.79 19.45 -12.41
N PRO A 197 18.82 20.72 -11.96
CA PRO A 197 17.87 21.25 -10.99
C PRO A 197 16.41 21.16 -11.45
N GLU A 198 16.15 21.20 -12.76
CA GLU A 198 14.80 21.17 -13.33
C GLU A 198 14.28 19.73 -13.57
N HIS A 199 15.08 18.70 -13.26
CA HIS A 199 14.72 17.30 -13.49
C HIS A 199 13.34 16.95 -12.94
N TYR A 200 13.02 17.44 -11.73
CA TYR A 200 11.75 17.14 -11.07
C TYR A 200 10.55 17.93 -11.60
N ASP A 201 10.77 18.93 -12.45
CA ASP A 201 9.70 19.71 -13.07
C ASP A 201 9.23 19.07 -14.38
N TYR A 202 10.12 18.32 -15.05
CA TYR A 202 9.85 17.71 -16.36
C TYR A 202 9.80 16.18 -16.35
N THR A 203 10.09 15.54 -15.22
CA THR A 203 10.00 14.07 -15.12
C THR A 203 8.56 13.60 -14.92
N PHE A 204 8.16 12.59 -15.69
CA PHE A 204 6.89 11.86 -15.49
C PHE A 204 7.05 10.63 -14.60
N LYS A 205 8.22 10.44 -13.97
CA LYS A 205 8.52 9.27 -13.13
C LYS A 205 8.13 9.54 -11.68
N SER A 206 7.48 8.56 -11.07
CA SER A 206 7.18 8.53 -9.63
C SER A 206 8.10 7.55 -8.91
N TYR A 207 8.82 8.04 -7.90
CA TYR A 207 9.74 7.26 -7.07
C TYR A 207 9.00 6.78 -5.81
N ASN A 208 8.17 5.76 -6.00
CA ASN A 208 7.20 5.31 -5.00
C ASN A 208 7.78 4.40 -3.91
N ILE A 209 8.88 3.72 -4.21
CA ILE A 209 9.54 2.76 -3.30
C ILE A 209 11.04 3.09 -3.30
N PRO A 210 11.45 4.18 -2.65
CA PRO A 210 12.85 4.51 -2.54
C PRO A 210 13.51 3.57 -1.53
N GLU A 211 14.59 2.90 -1.94
CA GLU A 211 15.37 2.00 -1.08
C GLU A 211 16.83 2.43 -0.97
N LEU A 212 17.38 2.34 0.23
CA LEU A 212 18.80 2.50 0.50
C LEU A 212 19.47 1.12 0.50
N SER A 213 20.58 1.03 -0.23
CA SER A 213 21.43 -0.15 -0.22
C SER A 213 22.82 0.21 0.31
N SER A 214 23.38 -0.67 1.14
CA SER A 214 24.77 -0.57 1.62
C SER A 214 25.79 -0.97 0.54
N THR A 215 25.33 -1.68 -0.49
CA THR A 215 26.14 -2.13 -1.62
C THR A 215 25.61 -1.53 -2.92
N PRO A 216 26.48 -1.29 -3.92
CA PRO A 216 26.03 -0.92 -5.26
C PRO A 216 25.08 -1.98 -5.82
N VAL A 217 24.01 -1.55 -6.48
CA VAL A 217 23.10 -2.45 -7.18
C VAL A 217 23.87 -3.10 -8.33
N PRO A 218 23.98 -4.45 -8.39
CA PRO A 218 24.86 -5.13 -9.33
C PRO A 218 24.24 -5.31 -10.74
N PHE A 219 23.05 -4.78 -10.95
CA PHE A 219 22.28 -4.88 -12.19
C PHE A 219 21.58 -3.55 -12.49
N ASP A 220 21.23 -3.34 -13.75
CA ASP A 220 20.40 -2.21 -14.16
C ASP A 220 19.07 -2.67 -14.79
N ALA A 221 18.28 -1.70 -15.27
CA ALA A 221 17.00 -1.99 -15.92
C ALA A 221 17.15 -2.81 -17.21
N PHE A 222 18.26 -2.70 -17.93
CA PHE A 222 18.51 -3.46 -19.15
C PHE A 222 18.86 -4.90 -18.84
N ASP A 223 19.63 -5.15 -17.78
CA ASP A 223 19.92 -6.52 -17.31
C ASP A 223 18.64 -7.28 -16.99
N ILE A 224 17.70 -6.64 -16.29
CA ILE A 224 16.39 -7.24 -15.98
C ILE A 224 15.57 -7.45 -17.27
N CYS A 225 15.53 -6.46 -18.17
CA CYS A 225 14.78 -6.57 -19.42
C CYS A 225 15.25 -7.74 -20.30
N ARG A 226 16.57 -7.95 -20.38
CA ARG A 226 17.18 -9.06 -21.14
C ARG A 226 16.74 -10.42 -20.59
N ILE A 227 16.75 -10.60 -19.26
CA ILE A 227 16.31 -11.86 -18.63
C ILE A 227 14.85 -12.16 -18.99
N TYR A 228 13.97 -11.15 -18.97
CA TYR A 228 12.57 -11.33 -19.34
C TYR A 228 12.40 -11.78 -20.81
N GLN A 229 13.19 -11.22 -21.72
CA GLN A 229 13.13 -11.55 -23.16
C GLN A 229 13.73 -12.92 -23.50
N GLU A 230 14.69 -13.41 -22.72
CA GLU A 230 15.30 -14.74 -22.92
C GLU A 230 14.41 -15.89 -22.43
N HIS A 231 13.36 -15.58 -21.67
CA HIS A 231 12.42 -16.55 -21.09
C HIS A 231 11.01 -16.54 -21.73
N GLU A 232 10.81 -15.77 -22.82
CA GLU A 232 9.66 -15.87 -23.74
C GLU A 232 10.01 -16.68 -25.01
#